data_AF-A0A933MDT7-F1
#
_entry.id   AF-A0A933MDT7-F1
#
_cell.length_a   1.000
_cell.length_b   1.000
_cell.length_c   1.000
_cell.angle_alpha   90.00
_cell.angle_beta   90.00
_cell.angle_gamma   90.00
#
_symmetry.space_group_name_H-M   'P 1'
#
loop_
_entity.id
_entity.type
_entity.pdbx_description
1 polymer ?
#
loop_
_entity_poly.entity_id
_entity_poly.type
_entity_poly.pdbx_seq_one_letter_code
_entity_poly.pdbx_strand_id
1 'polypeptide(L)'
;MKLQRFLGNLAVPFIHVFLTIAAWRFGYAFRDLAAFRRRAWEALDGHDGPVIWAANHLTLWDSFLIFYAAFPFHKTFVSRRLPWSTPEHTNYYMNGGWLKRHAVRTFMYLCRCIPFIRGGEDEASVRWRQIAFEKCIWVVENGGTVFVFPEATRARNGWFDACQPKDFLGSLCLRVPNAKVLTIYLRGESQVGTTAYPAQGETFRMDAGLWDPATCPGSTARSISQGLFDRIGALQERWFAGSSMLKNCSGDDVVDLGSPLAREHFSDDGAGVDPEWAARLLTPKEAAYLRSRPLGEVFRTFWRFHAAKEAASKALAQAGIKVLPGGFSTIEVDLFTRRARHLPTLLETRLLFTDDDEDKLHCVACLRGGALGDAQNPGDVLWKVVEVPPGESPSETAREACLELIASSSDDIPSSACLCFTEIDDIPRVVRHGKAQDWGVSISHSGRYAACSFMVS
;
A
#
# COMPACT_ATOMS: atom_id res chain seq x y z
N MET A 1 -23.33 -20.64 -14.79
CA MET A 1 -22.05 -20.29 -15.45
C MET A 1 -22.10 -20.37 -16.98
N LYS A 2 -22.69 -21.41 -17.61
CA LYS A 2 -22.71 -21.55 -19.10
C LYS A 2 -23.37 -20.38 -19.84
N LEU A 3 -24.58 -19.97 -19.45
CA LEU A 3 -25.28 -18.82 -20.06
C LEU A 3 -24.49 -17.51 -19.92
N GLN A 4 -23.98 -17.23 -18.72
CA GLN A 4 -23.15 -16.05 -18.47
C GLN A 4 -21.87 -16.05 -19.32
N ARG A 5 -21.24 -17.23 -19.51
CA ARG A 5 -20.09 -17.38 -20.40
C ARG A 5 -20.44 -16.96 -21.82
N PHE A 6 -21.56 -17.47 -22.35
CA PHE A 6 -22.03 -17.16 -23.70
C PHE A 6 -22.33 -15.67 -23.87
N LEU A 7 -23.17 -15.09 -23.00
CA LEU A 7 -23.52 -13.67 -23.07
C LEU A 7 -22.30 -12.77 -22.88
N GLY A 8 -21.38 -13.16 -21.99
CA GLY A 8 -20.12 -12.44 -21.80
C GLY A 8 -19.23 -12.48 -23.05
N ASN A 9 -19.14 -13.61 -23.77
CA ASN A 9 -18.37 -13.66 -25.03
C ASN A 9 -18.88 -12.63 -26.05
N LEU A 10 -20.19 -12.47 -26.14
CA LEU A 10 -20.80 -11.52 -27.05
C LEU A 10 -20.57 -10.07 -26.60
N ALA A 11 -20.54 -9.82 -25.28
CA ALA A 11 -20.37 -8.48 -24.71
C ALA A 11 -18.92 -7.97 -24.73
N VAL A 12 -17.92 -8.85 -24.63
CA VAL A 12 -16.50 -8.48 -24.46
C VAL A 12 -15.96 -7.56 -25.56
N PRO A 13 -16.24 -7.77 -26.87
CA PRO A 13 -15.82 -6.82 -27.90
C PRO A 13 -16.38 -5.41 -27.68
N PHE A 14 -17.64 -5.28 -27.26
CA PHE A 14 -18.25 -3.98 -26.95
C PHE A 14 -17.65 -3.35 -25.69
N ILE A 15 -17.35 -4.16 -24.66
CA ILE A 15 -16.63 -3.70 -23.48
C ILE A 15 -15.24 -3.17 -23.87
N HIS A 16 -14.55 -3.85 -24.78
CA HIS A 16 -13.23 -3.40 -25.26
C HIS A 16 -13.31 -2.06 -26.00
N VAL A 17 -14.30 -1.88 -26.88
CA VAL A 17 -14.56 -0.58 -27.54
C VAL A 17 -14.85 0.51 -26.51
N PHE A 18 -15.70 0.22 -25.51
CA PHE A 18 -16.00 1.16 -24.42
C PHE A 18 -14.72 1.55 -23.66
N LEU A 19 -13.88 0.58 -23.31
CA LEU A 19 -12.61 0.84 -22.60
C LEU A 19 -11.61 1.60 -23.48
N THR A 20 -11.61 1.37 -24.78
CA THR A 20 -10.79 2.14 -25.73
C THR A 20 -11.21 3.60 -25.76
N ILE A 21 -12.52 3.87 -25.82
CA ILE A 21 -13.07 5.24 -25.77
C ILE A 21 -12.76 5.88 -24.41
N ALA A 22 -12.92 5.13 -23.32
CA ALA A 22 -12.62 5.62 -21.98
C ALA A 22 -11.13 5.97 -21.85
N ALA A 23 -10.23 5.07 -22.25
CA ALA A 23 -8.78 5.32 -22.24
C ALA A 23 -8.43 6.58 -23.05
N TRP A 24 -9.00 6.74 -24.25
CA TRP A 24 -8.81 7.94 -25.06
C TRP A 24 -9.35 9.21 -24.38
N ARG A 25 -10.59 9.16 -23.87
CA ARG A 25 -11.27 10.30 -23.22
C ARG A 25 -10.58 10.78 -21.95
N PHE A 26 -10.00 9.84 -21.19
CA PHE A 26 -9.25 10.14 -19.98
C PHE A 26 -7.74 10.35 -20.24
N GLY A 27 -7.28 10.19 -21.48
CA GLY A 27 -5.87 10.32 -21.84
C GLY A 27 -4.97 9.26 -21.22
N TYR A 28 -5.50 8.07 -20.91
CA TYR A 28 -4.71 6.98 -20.34
C TYR A 28 -3.77 6.38 -21.39
N ALA A 29 -2.50 6.27 -21.03
CA ALA A 29 -1.46 5.67 -21.85
C ALA A 29 -0.81 4.49 -21.13
N PHE A 30 -0.11 3.63 -21.89
CA PHE A 30 0.61 2.48 -21.34
C PHE A 30 2.02 2.44 -21.92
N ARG A 31 3.04 2.45 -21.07
CA ARG A 31 4.44 2.24 -21.46
C ARG A 31 4.60 0.85 -22.07
N ASP A 32 5.24 0.80 -23.23
CA ASP A 32 5.64 -0.44 -23.90
C ASP A 32 4.51 -1.48 -24.04
N LEU A 33 3.27 -1.02 -24.25
CA LEU A 33 2.08 -1.86 -24.28
C LEU A 33 2.20 -3.06 -25.24
N ALA A 34 2.81 -2.86 -26.41
CA ALA A 34 3.04 -3.92 -27.37
C ALA A 34 4.00 -5.00 -26.83
N ALA A 35 5.06 -4.59 -26.12
CA ALA A 35 6.00 -5.52 -25.51
C ALA A 35 5.37 -6.27 -24.34
N PHE A 36 4.58 -5.59 -23.49
CA PHE A 36 3.79 -6.23 -22.45
C PHE A 36 2.85 -7.30 -23.02
N ARG A 37 2.08 -6.96 -24.06
CA ARG A 37 1.18 -7.91 -24.73
C ARG A 37 1.93 -9.12 -25.27
N ARG A 38 3.06 -8.93 -25.95
CA ARG A 38 3.87 -10.06 -26.44
C ARG A 38 4.28 -10.99 -25.30
N ARG A 39 4.91 -10.47 -24.25
CA ARG A 39 5.35 -11.28 -23.09
C ARG A 39 4.20 -12.01 -22.42
N ALA A 40 3.08 -11.32 -22.17
CA ALA A 40 1.92 -11.92 -21.54
C ALA A 40 1.32 -13.04 -22.39
N TRP A 41 1.19 -12.83 -23.71
CA TRP A 41 0.62 -13.85 -24.60
C TRP A 41 1.59 -14.99 -24.89
N GLU A 42 2.88 -14.75 -25.04
CA GLU A 42 3.91 -15.80 -25.13
C GLU A 42 3.88 -16.70 -23.89
N ALA A 43 3.78 -16.11 -22.69
CA ALA A 43 3.65 -16.88 -21.46
C ALA A 43 2.35 -17.70 -21.43
N LEU A 44 1.22 -17.12 -21.83
CA LEU A 44 -0.07 -17.82 -21.92
C LEU A 44 -0.11 -18.89 -23.01
N ASP A 45 0.60 -18.70 -24.13
CA ASP A 45 0.69 -19.64 -25.24
C ASP A 45 1.63 -20.81 -24.91
N GLY A 46 2.62 -20.61 -24.03
CA GLY A 46 3.51 -21.67 -23.54
C GLY A 46 2.88 -22.64 -22.52
N HIS A 47 1.57 -22.55 -22.27
CA HIS A 47 0.86 -23.44 -21.35
C HIS A 47 -0.56 -23.74 -21.81
N ASP A 48 -0.84 -25.03 -22.04
CA ASP A 48 -2.16 -25.50 -22.49
C ASP A 48 -3.18 -25.64 -21.35
N GLY A 49 -2.73 -25.57 -20.10
CA GLY A 49 -3.58 -25.67 -18.92
C GLY A 49 -4.27 -24.36 -18.53
N PRO A 50 -5.11 -24.38 -17.48
CA PRO A 50 -5.82 -23.19 -17.04
C PRO A 50 -4.88 -22.18 -16.37
N VAL A 51 -5.24 -20.90 -16.47
CA VAL A 51 -4.44 -19.80 -15.90
C VAL A 51 -5.27 -18.99 -14.92
N ILE A 52 -4.70 -18.74 -13.74
CA ILE A 52 -5.23 -17.83 -12.74
C ILE A 52 -4.49 -16.50 -12.90
N TRP A 53 -5.22 -15.39 -13.04
CA TRP A 53 -4.65 -14.05 -13.12
C TRP A 53 -4.64 -13.45 -11.73
N ALA A 54 -3.48 -12.97 -11.28
CA ALA A 54 -3.28 -12.37 -9.98
C ALA A 54 -2.57 -11.02 -10.13
N ALA A 55 -3.15 -9.95 -9.59
CA ALA A 55 -2.56 -8.61 -9.69
C ALA A 55 -2.62 -7.82 -8.38
N ASN A 56 -1.75 -6.83 -8.23
CA ASN A 56 -1.88 -5.81 -7.18
C ASN A 56 -3.16 -4.95 -7.38
N HIS A 57 -3.61 -4.26 -6.33
CA HIS A 57 -4.86 -3.49 -6.39
C HIS A 57 -4.71 -2.07 -5.80
N LEU A 58 -4.88 -1.04 -6.65
CA LEU A 58 -4.79 0.38 -6.29
C LEU A 58 -6.05 1.18 -6.67
N THR A 59 -6.80 0.79 -7.71
CA THR A 59 -8.01 1.51 -8.16
C THR A 59 -9.20 0.59 -8.36
N LEU A 60 -10.41 1.16 -8.48
CA LEU A 60 -11.59 0.37 -8.89
C LEU A 60 -11.54 -0.05 -10.37
N TRP A 61 -10.59 0.50 -11.14
CA TRP A 61 -10.45 0.31 -12.58
C TRP A 61 -9.36 -0.69 -12.96
N ASP A 62 -8.57 -1.19 -12.02
CA ASP A 62 -7.39 -2.01 -12.32
C ASP A 62 -7.73 -3.23 -13.19
N SER A 63 -8.83 -3.92 -12.90
CA SER A 63 -9.24 -5.09 -13.71
C SER A 63 -9.60 -4.70 -15.14
N PHE A 64 -10.21 -3.54 -15.35
CA PHE A 64 -10.52 -3.00 -16.68
C PHE A 64 -9.24 -2.54 -17.41
N LEU A 65 -8.32 -1.89 -16.69
CA LEU A 65 -7.04 -1.44 -17.24
C LEU A 65 -6.18 -2.63 -17.66
N ILE A 66 -6.07 -3.65 -16.81
CA ILE A 66 -5.34 -4.88 -17.12
C ILE A 66 -6.01 -5.61 -18.28
N PHE A 67 -7.34 -5.66 -18.33
CA PHE A 67 -8.06 -6.24 -19.45
C PHE A 67 -7.75 -5.50 -20.77
N TYR A 68 -7.86 -4.17 -20.78
CA TYR A 68 -7.53 -3.35 -21.96
C TYR A 68 -6.06 -3.52 -22.39
N ALA A 69 -5.16 -3.55 -21.42
CA ALA A 69 -3.73 -3.67 -21.68
C ALA A 69 -3.37 -5.06 -22.22
N ALA A 70 -3.86 -6.13 -21.60
CA ALA A 70 -3.51 -7.49 -21.96
C ALA A 70 -4.20 -7.95 -23.25
N PHE A 71 -5.43 -7.53 -23.53
CA PHE A 71 -6.19 -8.03 -24.67
C PHE A 71 -6.22 -7.02 -25.81
N PRO A 72 -5.46 -7.20 -26.91
CA PRO A 72 -5.77 -6.49 -28.15
C PRO A 72 -7.14 -6.94 -28.68
N PHE A 73 -7.82 -6.08 -29.45
CA PHE A 73 -9.21 -6.29 -29.87
C PHE A 73 -9.47 -7.68 -30.48
N HIS A 74 -8.60 -8.18 -31.36
CA HIS A 74 -8.76 -9.51 -31.97
C HIS A 74 -8.67 -10.67 -30.96
N LYS A 75 -7.99 -10.51 -29.82
CA LYS A 75 -7.92 -11.52 -28.75
C LYS A 75 -9.18 -11.53 -27.88
N THR A 76 -10.06 -10.54 -28.00
CA THR A 76 -11.36 -10.53 -27.28
C THR A 76 -12.31 -11.64 -27.75
N PHE A 77 -12.06 -12.23 -28.91
CA PHE A 77 -12.81 -13.38 -29.42
C PHE A 77 -12.29 -14.73 -28.88
N VAL A 78 -11.16 -14.74 -28.16
CA VAL A 78 -10.56 -15.96 -27.58
C VAL A 78 -11.22 -16.27 -26.23
N SER A 79 -12.36 -16.96 -26.30
CA SER A 79 -13.27 -17.13 -25.16
C SER A 79 -12.69 -17.76 -23.88
N ARG A 80 -11.72 -18.67 -23.99
CA ARG A 80 -11.14 -19.41 -22.84
C ARG A 80 -10.18 -18.59 -21.99
N ARG A 81 -9.42 -17.67 -22.59
CA ARG A 81 -8.40 -16.89 -21.87
C ARG A 81 -8.93 -15.61 -21.25
N LEU A 82 -10.16 -15.23 -21.56
CA LEU A 82 -10.85 -14.10 -20.94
C LEU A 82 -11.22 -14.43 -19.49
N PRO A 83 -10.67 -13.70 -18.50
CA PRO A 83 -10.82 -14.08 -17.12
C PRO A 83 -12.17 -13.67 -16.54
N TRP A 84 -12.60 -14.44 -15.55
CA TRP A 84 -13.73 -14.14 -14.69
C TRP A 84 -13.26 -13.32 -13.49
N SER A 85 -13.70 -12.07 -13.39
CA SER A 85 -13.30 -11.16 -12.32
C SER A 85 -14.03 -11.47 -11.00
N THR A 86 -13.39 -11.23 -9.86
CA THR A 86 -13.97 -11.48 -8.52
C THR A 86 -14.22 -10.19 -7.72
N PRO A 87 -15.19 -9.33 -8.10
CA PRO A 87 -15.43 -8.07 -7.40
C PRO A 87 -16.07 -8.28 -6.02
N GLU A 88 -15.91 -7.29 -5.15
CA GLU A 88 -16.63 -7.22 -3.87
C GLU A 88 -18.12 -6.90 -4.09
N HIS A 89 -19.00 -7.74 -3.55
CA HIS A 89 -20.44 -7.66 -3.72
C HIS A 89 -20.99 -6.33 -3.19
N THR A 90 -20.56 -5.88 -2.02
CA THR A 90 -21.11 -4.65 -1.40
C THR A 90 -20.81 -3.39 -2.23
N ASN A 91 -19.64 -3.30 -2.87
CA ASN A 91 -19.22 -2.13 -3.63
C ASN A 91 -20.11 -1.83 -4.85
N TYR A 92 -20.63 -2.86 -5.52
CA TYR A 92 -21.35 -2.72 -6.78
C TYR A 92 -22.84 -3.06 -6.68
N TYR A 93 -23.23 -3.95 -5.76
CA TYR A 93 -24.57 -4.52 -5.75
C TYR A 93 -25.54 -3.79 -4.80
N MET A 94 -25.04 -2.99 -3.86
CA MET A 94 -25.88 -2.34 -2.84
C MET A 94 -26.13 -0.84 -3.06
N ASN A 95 -25.34 -0.18 -3.92
CA ASN A 95 -25.35 1.28 -4.05
C ASN A 95 -26.31 1.81 -5.14
N GLY A 96 -27.21 2.71 -4.75
CA GLY A 96 -28.09 3.48 -5.64
C GLY A 96 -29.53 2.97 -5.76
N GLY A 97 -30.36 3.71 -6.51
CA GLY A 97 -31.77 3.35 -6.76
C GLY A 97 -31.93 2.08 -7.61
N TRP A 98 -33.16 1.55 -7.65
CA TRP A 98 -33.50 0.28 -8.31
C TRP A 98 -32.94 0.15 -9.73
N LEU A 99 -33.17 1.14 -10.60
CA LEU A 99 -32.65 1.16 -11.99
C LEU A 99 -31.12 1.02 -12.05
N LYS A 100 -30.39 1.80 -11.25
CA LYS A 100 -28.93 1.77 -11.21
C LYS A 100 -28.41 0.41 -10.73
N ARG A 101 -29.04 -0.15 -9.69
CA ARG A 101 -28.70 -1.47 -9.17
C ARG A 101 -28.87 -2.55 -10.25
N HIS A 102 -29.97 -2.55 -10.99
CA HIS A 102 -30.19 -3.50 -12.07
C HIS A 102 -29.19 -3.32 -13.22
N ALA A 103 -28.92 -2.09 -13.64
CA ALA A 103 -27.93 -1.81 -14.68
C ALA A 103 -26.53 -2.31 -14.30
N VAL A 104 -26.06 -2.03 -13.08
CA VAL A 104 -24.76 -2.50 -12.59
C VAL A 104 -24.71 -4.02 -12.50
N ARG A 105 -25.77 -4.68 -12.02
CA ARG A 105 -25.85 -6.14 -11.95
C ARG A 105 -25.76 -6.78 -13.34
N THR A 106 -26.50 -6.24 -14.31
CA THR A 106 -26.46 -6.71 -15.70
C THR A 106 -25.06 -6.51 -16.29
N PHE A 107 -24.48 -5.32 -16.10
CA PHE A 107 -23.13 -5.02 -16.58
C PHE A 107 -22.08 -5.98 -15.98
N MET A 108 -22.10 -6.22 -14.66
CA MET A 108 -21.21 -7.17 -14.00
C MET A 108 -21.43 -8.62 -14.47
N TYR A 109 -22.68 -9.00 -14.75
CA TYR A 109 -22.99 -10.32 -15.31
C TYR A 109 -22.35 -10.49 -16.70
N LEU A 110 -22.50 -9.49 -17.57
CA LEU A 110 -21.87 -9.45 -18.91
C LEU A 110 -20.33 -9.42 -18.83
N CYS A 111 -19.76 -8.74 -17.84
CA CYS A 111 -18.33 -8.72 -17.55
C CYS A 111 -17.81 -10.02 -16.89
N ARG A 112 -18.62 -11.08 -16.76
CA ARG A 112 -18.24 -12.37 -16.18
C ARG A 112 -17.75 -12.30 -14.74
N CYS A 113 -18.40 -11.47 -13.93
CA CYS A 113 -18.04 -11.33 -12.53
C CYS A 113 -18.58 -12.49 -11.66
N ILE A 114 -17.76 -12.95 -10.71
CA ILE A 114 -18.12 -13.84 -9.60
C ILE A 114 -18.03 -13.01 -8.31
N PRO A 115 -19.14 -12.49 -7.77
CA PRO A 115 -19.09 -11.57 -6.63
C PRO A 115 -18.70 -12.29 -5.33
N PHE A 116 -17.75 -11.73 -4.58
CA PHE A 116 -17.33 -12.17 -3.25
C PHE A 116 -17.86 -11.23 -2.16
N ILE A 117 -17.99 -11.74 -0.93
CA ILE A 117 -18.24 -10.92 0.27
C ILE A 117 -16.98 -11.01 1.15
N ARG A 118 -16.27 -9.90 1.31
CA ARG A 118 -14.98 -9.82 2.05
C ARG A 118 -15.11 -9.86 3.57
N GLY A 119 -16.29 -9.61 4.14
CA GLY A 119 -16.53 -9.56 5.60
C GLY A 119 -17.69 -10.45 6.07
N GLY A 120 -17.97 -10.41 7.37
CA GLY A 120 -19.04 -11.18 8.00
C GLY A 120 -18.63 -12.62 8.31
N GLU A 121 -18.75 -13.01 9.57
CA GLU A 121 -18.50 -14.38 10.06
C GLU A 121 -19.79 -15.19 10.19
N ASP A 122 -20.94 -14.57 9.90
CA ASP A 122 -22.22 -15.25 9.89
C ASP A 122 -22.26 -16.35 8.82
N GLU A 123 -23.09 -17.35 9.06
CA GLU A 123 -23.21 -18.54 8.21
C GLU A 123 -23.53 -18.19 6.75
N ALA A 124 -24.35 -17.16 6.51
CA ALA A 124 -24.71 -16.76 5.16
C ALA A 124 -23.52 -16.15 4.40
N SER A 125 -22.74 -15.29 5.06
CA SER A 125 -21.49 -14.73 4.50
C SER A 125 -20.44 -15.81 4.21
N VAL A 126 -20.27 -16.77 5.12
CA VAL A 126 -19.37 -17.92 4.93
C VAL A 126 -19.82 -18.76 3.75
N ARG A 127 -21.09 -19.16 3.71
CA ARG A 127 -21.69 -19.94 2.62
C ARG A 127 -21.55 -19.24 1.28
N TRP A 128 -21.72 -17.92 1.23
CA TRP A 128 -21.55 -17.14 0.01
C TRP A 128 -20.11 -17.22 -0.52
N ARG A 129 -19.11 -17.01 0.35
CA ARG A 129 -17.69 -17.12 -0.02
C ARG A 129 -17.36 -18.52 -0.53
N GLN A 130 -17.89 -19.56 0.11
CA GLN A 130 -17.71 -20.95 -0.32
C GLN A 130 -18.28 -21.17 -1.73
N ILE A 131 -19.51 -20.72 -2.00
CA ILE A 131 -20.13 -20.82 -3.33
C ILE A 131 -19.32 -20.04 -4.38
N ALA A 132 -18.82 -18.85 -4.04
CA ALA A 132 -18.00 -18.05 -4.94
C ALA A 132 -16.66 -18.75 -5.25
N PHE A 133 -16.04 -19.38 -4.25
CA PHE A 133 -14.83 -20.17 -4.41
C PHE A 133 -15.06 -21.42 -5.28
N GLU A 134 -16.14 -22.17 -5.05
CA GLU A 134 -16.53 -23.32 -5.88
C GLU A 134 -16.78 -22.94 -7.33
N LYS A 135 -17.38 -21.76 -7.59
CA LYS A 135 -17.51 -21.22 -8.95
C LYS A 135 -16.16 -20.92 -9.59
N CYS A 136 -15.19 -20.42 -8.83
CA CYS A 136 -13.84 -20.19 -9.34
C CYS A 136 -13.18 -21.52 -9.73
N ILE A 137 -13.24 -22.52 -8.85
CA ILE A 137 -12.76 -23.89 -9.15
C ILE A 137 -13.41 -24.41 -10.43
N TRP A 138 -14.74 -24.36 -10.52
CA TRP A 138 -15.47 -24.82 -11.70
C TRP A 138 -15.03 -24.11 -12.98
N VAL A 139 -14.80 -22.78 -12.94
CA VAL A 139 -14.33 -22.02 -14.10
C VAL A 139 -12.97 -22.50 -14.56
N VAL A 140 -12.02 -22.65 -13.64
CA VAL A 140 -10.63 -23.01 -13.93
C VAL A 140 -10.55 -24.47 -14.41
N GLU A 141 -11.22 -25.41 -13.74
CA GLU A 141 -11.30 -26.82 -14.16
C GLU A 141 -11.94 -27.00 -15.55
N ASN A 142 -12.90 -26.14 -15.91
CA ASN A 142 -13.54 -26.13 -17.23
C ASN A 142 -12.80 -25.23 -18.24
N GLY A 143 -11.50 -25.01 -18.01
CA GLY A 143 -10.56 -24.34 -18.90
C GLY A 143 -10.83 -22.87 -19.16
N GLY A 144 -11.60 -22.22 -18.29
CA GLY A 144 -11.62 -20.78 -18.18
C GLY A 144 -10.47 -20.28 -17.30
N THR A 145 -10.43 -18.97 -17.11
CA THR A 145 -9.45 -18.29 -16.27
C THR A 145 -10.19 -17.43 -15.25
N VAL A 146 -9.60 -17.18 -14.08
CA VAL A 146 -10.16 -16.28 -13.07
C VAL A 146 -9.19 -15.15 -12.80
N PHE A 147 -9.70 -13.96 -12.49
CA PHE A 147 -8.90 -12.79 -12.14
C PHE A 147 -9.17 -12.40 -10.70
N VAL A 148 -8.10 -12.33 -9.91
CA VAL A 148 -8.15 -12.13 -8.46
C VAL A 148 -7.13 -11.09 -8.04
N PHE A 149 -7.50 -10.24 -7.09
CA PHE A 149 -6.59 -9.38 -6.36
C PHE A 149 -6.20 -10.08 -5.04
N PRO A 150 -4.95 -10.58 -4.88
CA PRO A 150 -4.58 -11.43 -3.75
C PRO A 150 -4.72 -10.75 -2.39
N GLU A 151 -4.48 -9.44 -2.34
CA GLU A 151 -4.55 -8.61 -1.12
C GLU A 151 -5.98 -8.50 -0.56
N ALA A 152 -6.99 -8.91 -1.34
CA ALA A 152 -8.43 -8.79 -1.08
C ALA A 152 -8.91 -7.36 -0.78
N THR A 153 -8.02 -6.37 -0.79
CA THR A 153 -8.27 -4.95 -0.54
C THR A 153 -7.35 -4.14 -1.44
N ARG A 154 -7.60 -2.82 -1.54
CA ARG A 154 -6.66 -1.94 -2.22
C ARG A 154 -5.53 -1.57 -1.25
N ALA A 155 -4.29 -1.57 -1.71
CA ALA A 155 -3.13 -1.22 -0.91
C ALA A 155 -3.21 0.24 -0.46
N ARG A 156 -3.67 0.48 0.78
CA ARG A 156 -3.97 1.83 1.30
C ARG A 156 -2.77 2.75 1.37
N ASN A 157 -1.59 2.18 1.48
CA ASN A 157 -0.33 2.88 1.49
C ASN A 157 0.34 2.95 0.09
N GLY A 158 -0.34 2.42 -0.93
CA GLY A 158 0.17 2.31 -2.28
C GLY A 158 1.26 1.24 -2.45
N TRP A 159 1.46 0.34 -1.49
CA TRP A 159 2.49 -0.70 -1.53
C TRP A 159 1.87 -2.09 -1.43
N PHE A 160 2.21 -2.98 -2.36
CA PHE A 160 1.82 -4.38 -2.28
C PHE A 160 2.57 -5.05 -1.11
N ASP A 161 1.84 -5.47 -0.08
CA ASP A 161 2.43 -6.09 1.11
C ASP A 161 2.60 -7.60 0.91
N ALA A 162 3.82 -8.00 0.50
CA ALA A 162 4.18 -9.40 0.29
C ALA A 162 4.20 -10.23 1.57
N CYS A 163 4.32 -9.60 2.75
CA CYS A 163 4.49 -10.27 4.03
C CYS A 163 3.18 -10.73 4.68
N GLN A 164 2.02 -10.38 4.09
CA GLN A 164 0.71 -10.74 4.62
C GLN A 164 -0.13 -11.55 3.62
N PRO A 165 0.34 -12.72 3.16
CA PRO A 165 -0.38 -13.52 2.19
C PRO A 165 -1.76 -13.96 2.72
N LYS A 166 -2.74 -14.01 1.82
CA LYS A 166 -4.06 -14.61 2.07
C LYS A 166 -4.13 -15.97 1.40
N ASP A 167 -4.72 -16.96 2.07
CA ASP A 167 -4.70 -18.37 1.64
C ASP A 167 -5.63 -18.71 0.47
N PHE A 168 -6.45 -17.77 0.01
CA PHE A 168 -7.43 -18.01 -1.06
C PHE A 168 -6.80 -18.55 -2.34
N LEU A 169 -5.75 -17.89 -2.86
CA LEU A 169 -5.12 -18.30 -4.12
C LEU A 169 -4.33 -19.59 -3.96
N GLY A 170 -3.63 -19.78 -2.85
CA GLY A 170 -2.99 -21.05 -2.54
C GLY A 170 -3.98 -22.21 -2.46
N SER A 171 -5.14 -22.00 -1.82
CA SER A 171 -6.22 -22.98 -1.78
C SER A 171 -6.76 -23.29 -3.17
N LEU A 172 -6.94 -22.28 -4.03
CA LEU A 172 -7.39 -22.48 -5.41
C LEU A 172 -6.38 -23.31 -6.22
N CYS A 173 -5.08 -23.01 -6.09
CA CYS A 173 -4.02 -23.74 -6.78
C CYS A 173 -3.92 -25.20 -6.33
N LEU A 174 -4.11 -25.48 -5.03
CA LEU A 174 -4.17 -26.87 -4.54
C LEU A 174 -5.35 -27.65 -5.10
N ARG A 175 -6.48 -26.99 -5.34
CA ARG A 175 -7.68 -27.62 -5.91
C ARG A 175 -7.56 -27.82 -7.42
N VAL A 176 -6.75 -27.00 -8.10
CA VAL A 176 -6.50 -27.12 -9.54
C VAL A 176 -4.98 -27.16 -9.79
N PRO A 177 -4.31 -28.28 -9.50
CA PRO A 177 -2.84 -28.35 -9.47
C PRO A 177 -2.17 -28.12 -10.84
N ASN A 178 -2.93 -28.27 -11.92
CA ASN A 178 -2.43 -28.03 -13.28
C ASN A 178 -2.52 -26.55 -13.68
N ALA A 179 -3.04 -25.68 -12.80
CA ALA A 179 -3.20 -24.27 -13.08
C ALA A 179 -1.91 -23.49 -12.82
N LYS A 180 -1.49 -22.69 -13.80
CA LYS A 180 -0.44 -21.70 -13.60
C LYS A 180 -1.02 -20.35 -13.21
N VAL A 181 -0.20 -19.50 -12.60
CA VAL A 181 -0.60 -18.16 -12.17
C VAL A 181 0.12 -17.12 -13.02
N LEU A 182 -0.64 -16.30 -13.76
CA LEU A 182 -0.12 -15.09 -14.38
C LEU A 182 -0.16 -13.96 -13.33
N THR A 183 0.99 -13.70 -12.73
CA THR A 183 1.21 -12.58 -11.82
C THR A 183 1.41 -11.29 -12.62
N ILE A 184 0.77 -10.20 -12.19
CA ILE A 184 0.78 -8.90 -12.86
C ILE A 184 0.99 -7.81 -11.82
N TYR A 185 1.84 -6.84 -12.15
CA TYR A 185 1.90 -5.59 -11.44
C TYR A 185 1.50 -4.45 -12.38
N LEU A 186 0.57 -3.60 -11.95
CA LEU A 186 0.07 -2.42 -12.65
C LEU A 186 0.13 -1.23 -11.71
N ARG A 187 0.72 -0.13 -12.18
CA ARG A 187 0.68 1.15 -11.48
C ARG A 187 0.86 2.32 -12.44
N GLY A 188 0.14 3.42 -12.19
CA GLY A 188 0.35 4.70 -12.87
C GLY A 188 1.65 5.37 -12.44
N GLU A 189 2.38 5.99 -13.36
CA GLU A 189 3.67 6.65 -13.09
C GLU A 189 3.53 7.78 -12.05
N SER A 190 2.39 8.48 -12.01
CA SER A 190 2.09 9.51 -11.00
C SER A 190 1.25 9.01 -9.83
N GLN A 191 0.89 7.72 -9.81
CA GLN A 191 -0.04 7.17 -8.84
C GLN A 191 0.63 6.93 -7.49
N VAL A 192 0.52 7.90 -6.59
CA VAL A 192 1.13 7.86 -5.25
C VAL A 192 0.47 6.80 -4.34
N GLY A 193 -0.81 6.50 -4.54
CA GLY A 193 -1.59 5.64 -3.64
C GLY A 193 -2.87 5.06 -4.23
N THR A 194 -3.71 4.53 -3.35
CA THR A 194 -5.03 4.03 -3.72
C THR A 194 -5.98 5.17 -4.09
N THR A 195 -6.68 5.04 -5.21
CA THR A 195 -7.74 5.97 -5.63
C THR A 195 -9.00 5.22 -6.03
N ALA A 196 -10.11 5.93 -6.26
CA ALA A 196 -11.28 5.34 -6.91
C ALA A 196 -11.03 5.15 -8.41
N TYR A 197 -10.48 6.20 -9.04
CA TYR A 197 -10.16 6.29 -10.46
C TYR A 197 -8.72 6.78 -10.61
N PRO A 198 -7.98 6.35 -11.64
CA PRO A 198 -6.70 6.96 -11.99
C PRO A 198 -6.84 8.46 -12.29
N ALA A 199 -5.74 9.20 -12.18
CA ALA A 199 -5.70 10.60 -12.60
C ALA A 199 -5.86 10.72 -14.12
N GLN A 200 -6.51 11.78 -14.60
CA GLN A 200 -6.60 12.04 -16.03
C GLN A 200 -5.20 12.24 -16.63
N GLY A 201 -4.93 11.64 -17.79
CA GLY A 201 -3.62 11.68 -18.45
C GLY A 201 -2.62 10.66 -17.91
N GLU A 202 -3.02 9.80 -16.96
CA GLU A 202 -2.10 8.84 -16.34
C GLU A 202 -1.45 7.91 -17.37
N THR A 203 -0.15 7.72 -17.21
CA THR A 203 0.61 6.73 -17.97
C THR A 203 0.89 5.54 -17.07
N PHE A 204 0.45 4.36 -17.48
CA PHE A 204 0.64 3.12 -16.73
C PHE A 204 1.88 2.38 -17.19
N ARG A 205 2.55 1.75 -16.24
CA ARG A 205 3.57 0.74 -16.50
C ARG A 205 3.15 -0.58 -15.88
N MET A 206 3.44 -1.65 -16.60
CA MET A 206 3.02 -2.99 -16.24
C MET A 206 4.15 -3.99 -16.44
N ASP A 207 4.19 -4.99 -15.57
CA ASP A 207 5.00 -6.17 -15.77
C ASP A 207 4.18 -7.42 -15.42
N ALA A 208 4.55 -8.56 -16.01
CA ALA A 208 3.88 -9.82 -15.78
C ALA A 208 4.83 -11.01 -15.83
N GLY A 209 4.51 -12.06 -15.08
CA GLY A 209 5.24 -13.32 -15.06
C GLY A 209 4.31 -14.50 -14.84
N LEU A 210 4.52 -15.57 -15.60
CA LEU A 210 3.84 -16.84 -15.37
C LEU A 210 4.61 -17.67 -14.37
N TRP A 211 3.92 -18.12 -13.33
CA TRP A 211 4.46 -18.91 -12.26
C TRP A 211 3.71 -20.25 -12.15
N ASP A 212 4.45 -21.30 -11.81
CA ASP A 212 3.94 -22.65 -11.61
C ASP A 212 3.89 -22.98 -10.12
N PRO A 213 2.70 -23.01 -9.48
CA PRO A 213 2.54 -23.35 -8.08
C PRO A 213 3.10 -24.73 -7.70
N ALA A 214 3.16 -25.69 -8.64
CA ALA A 214 3.67 -27.03 -8.38
C ALA A 214 5.17 -27.04 -8.05
N THR A 215 5.89 -25.96 -8.37
CA THR A 215 7.31 -25.78 -8.02
C THR A 215 7.54 -25.38 -6.56
N CYS A 216 6.47 -25.10 -5.79
CA CYS A 216 6.55 -24.71 -4.39
C CYS A 216 6.78 -25.94 -3.47
N PRO A 217 7.90 -26.05 -2.74
CA PRO A 217 8.17 -27.20 -1.87
C PRO A 217 7.18 -27.33 -0.71
N GLY A 218 6.72 -28.55 -0.40
CA GLY A 218 5.88 -28.81 0.80
C GLY A 218 4.51 -28.12 0.77
N SER A 219 3.90 -28.02 -0.42
CA SER A 219 2.89 -27.03 -0.79
C SER A 219 1.62 -27.04 0.08
N THR A 220 1.61 -26.22 1.13
CA THR A 220 0.40 -25.78 1.82
C THR A 220 -0.20 -24.57 1.10
N ALA A 221 -1.50 -24.29 1.33
CA ALA A 221 -2.13 -23.09 0.78
C ALA A 221 -1.36 -21.82 1.16
N ARG A 222 -0.85 -21.75 2.40
CA ARG A 222 -0.03 -20.63 2.89
C ARG A 222 1.27 -20.48 2.11
N SER A 223 2.03 -21.56 1.92
CA SER A 223 3.30 -21.52 1.19
C SER A 223 3.12 -21.12 -0.29
N ILE A 224 2.07 -21.60 -0.95
CA ILE A 224 1.75 -21.22 -2.33
C ILE A 224 1.36 -19.75 -2.39
N SER A 225 0.49 -19.29 -1.48
CA SER A 225 0.12 -17.88 -1.42
C SER A 225 1.33 -16.99 -1.14
N GLN A 226 2.26 -17.39 -0.26
CA GLN A 226 3.49 -16.65 -0.03
C GLN A 226 4.31 -16.54 -1.32
N GLY A 227 4.57 -17.67 -1.99
CA GLY A 227 5.30 -17.67 -3.27
C GLY A 227 4.65 -16.79 -4.34
N LEU A 228 3.32 -16.73 -4.40
CA LEU A 228 2.60 -15.81 -5.28
C LEU A 228 2.84 -14.34 -4.90
N PHE A 229 2.71 -14.01 -3.62
CA PHE A 229 2.92 -12.66 -3.11
C PHE A 229 4.36 -12.20 -3.37
N ASP A 230 5.36 -13.06 -3.15
CA ASP A 230 6.77 -12.78 -3.44
C ASP A 230 6.99 -12.46 -4.92
N ARG A 231 6.29 -13.14 -5.84
CA ARG A 231 6.39 -12.86 -7.28
C ARG A 231 5.79 -11.51 -7.65
N ILE A 232 4.67 -11.12 -7.06
CA ILE A 232 4.09 -9.78 -7.26
C ILE A 232 4.97 -8.70 -6.59
N GLY A 233 5.53 -8.98 -5.42
CA GLY A 233 6.53 -8.13 -4.77
C GLY A 233 7.75 -7.90 -5.67
N ALA A 234 8.30 -8.96 -6.27
CA ALA A 234 9.41 -8.84 -7.21
C ALA A 234 9.05 -8.04 -8.49
N LEU A 235 7.80 -8.12 -8.95
CA LEU A 235 7.29 -7.28 -10.05
C LEU A 235 7.19 -5.80 -9.62
N GLN A 236 6.77 -5.54 -8.39
CA GLN A 236 6.74 -4.19 -7.79
C GLN A 236 8.15 -3.60 -7.69
N GLU A 237 9.13 -4.36 -7.22
CA GLU A 237 10.53 -3.91 -7.12
C GLU A 237 11.08 -3.49 -8.49
N ARG A 238 10.83 -4.30 -9.54
CA ARG A 238 11.22 -3.94 -10.91
C ARG A 238 10.52 -2.68 -11.41
N TRP A 239 9.27 -2.45 -11.02
CA TRP A 239 8.55 -1.23 -11.39
C TRP A 239 9.22 0.00 -10.78
N PHE A 240 9.56 -0.06 -9.49
CA PHE A 240 10.22 1.04 -8.76
C PHE A 240 11.65 1.29 -9.24
N ALA A 241 12.41 0.25 -9.57
CA ALA A 241 13.78 0.39 -10.09
C ALA A 241 13.87 1.24 -11.37
N GLY A 242 12.80 1.29 -12.17
CA GLY A 242 12.73 2.16 -13.36
C GLY A 242 11.91 3.45 -13.15
N SER A 243 11.46 3.72 -11.93
CA SER A 243 10.54 4.82 -11.63
C SER A 243 11.29 6.03 -11.08
N SER A 244 10.71 7.22 -11.23
CA SER A 244 11.16 8.42 -10.52
C SER A 244 10.52 8.56 -9.12
N MET A 245 9.58 7.68 -8.80
CA MET A 245 8.91 7.67 -7.50
C MET A 245 9.82 7.01 -6.45
N LEU A 246 9.99 7.69 -5.32
CA LEU A 246 10.75 7.14 -4.20
C LEU A 246 10.05 5.90 -3.66
N LYS A 247 10.81 4.81 -3.53
CA LYS A 247 10.32 3.55 -2.98
C LYS A 247 10.18 3.64 -1.47
N ASN A 248 11.21 4.17 -0.81
CA ASN A 248 11.38 4.12 0.63
C ASN A 248 10.87 5.42 1.25
N CYS A 249 9.77 5.35 2.01
CA CYS A 249 9.14 6.52 2.61
C CYS A 249 8.94 6.29 4.10
N SER A 250 9.92 6.75 4.90
CA SER A 250 9.89 6.72 6.36
C SER A 250 9.69 8.13 6.94
N GLY A 251 9.34 8.21 8.21
CA GLY A 251 9.28 9.46 8.95
C GLY A 251 9.46 9.18 10.42
N ASP A 252 9.95 10.15 11.18
CA ASP A 252 10.12 10.03 12.62
C ASP A 252 9.77 11.34 13.33
N ASP A 253 9.41 11.23 14.61
CA ASP A 253 9.34 12.37 15.50
C ASP A 253 9.67 11.95 16.94
N VAL A 254 10.39 12.81 17.65
CA VAL A 254 10.72 12.65 19.07
C VAL A 254 10.21 13.86 19.86
N VAL A 255 9.66 13.60 21.04
CA VAL A 255 9.16 14.61 21.97
C VAL A 255 9.85 14.43 23.31
N ASP A 256 10.52 15.48 23.81
CA ASP A 256 11.01 15.56 25.19
C ASP A 256 9.86 15.97 26.12
N LEU A 257 9.29 15.00 26.83
CA LEU A 257 8.17 15.20 27.75
C LEU A 257 8.59 16.00 29.00
N GLY A 258 9.90 16.04 29.30
CA GLY A 258 10.48 16.85 30.36
C GLY A 258 10.73 18.31 29.97
N SER A 259 10.62 18.66 28.69
CA SER A 259 10.85 20.02 28.22
C SER A 259 9.78 20.98 28.74
N PRO A 260 10.14 22.19 29.23
CA PRO A 260 9.16 23.22 29.57
C PRO A 260 8.24 23.58 28.40
N LEU A 261 8.75 23.54 27.17
CA LEU A 261 7.97 23.82 25.96
C LEU A 261 6.85 22.80 25.73
N ALA A 262 7.04 21.54 26.15
CA ALA A 262 6.01 20.52 26.03
C ALA A 262 4.79 20.83 26.92
N ARG A 263 4.97 21.65 27.96
CA ARG A 263 3.92 22.03 28.93
C ARG A 263 3.31 23.41 28.67
N GLU A 264 3.86 24.21 27.76
CA GLU A 264 3.42 25.60 27.51
C GLU A 264 1.92 25.72 27.18
N HIS A 265 1.36 24.73 26.50
CA HIS A 265 -0.05 24.70 26.10
C HIS A 265 -0.93 23.80 26.96
N PHE A 266 -0.46 23.45 28.16
CA PHE A 266 -1.22 22.68 29.12
C PHE A 266 -1.50 23.49 30.39
N SER A 267 -2.58 23.14 31.09
CA SER A 267 -2.80 23.62 32.45
C SER A 267 -1.67 23.15 33.38
N ASP A 268 -1.46 23.83 34.50
CA ASP A 268 -0.40 23.51 35.46
C ASP A 268 -0.45 22.05 35.96
N ASP A 269 -1.66 21.48 36.04
CA ASP A 269 -1.91 20.09 36.43
C ASP A 269 -1.82 19.10 35.25
N GLY A 270 -1.55 19.57 34.03
CA GLY A 270 -1.46 18.78 32.80
C GLY A 270 -2.79 18.19 32.33
N ALA A 271 -3.89 18.53 32.99
CA ALA A 271 -5.20 17.91 32.79
C ALA A 271 -5.98 18.50 31.60
N GLY A 272 -5.66 19.74 31.21
CA GLY A 272 -6.26 20.44 30.08
C GLY A 272 -5.20 20.85 29.07
N VAL A 273 -5.55 20.76 27.79
CA VAL A 273 -4.78 21.35 26.68
C VAL A 273 -5.50 22.60 26.19
N ASP A 274 -4.75 23.62 25.78
CA ASP A 274 -5.29 24.81 25.14
C ASP A 274 -6.25 24.40 23.99
N PRO A 275 -7.53 24.83 24.02
CA PRO A 275 -8.52 24.40 23.04
C PRO A 275 -8.20 24.84 21.60
N GLU A 276 -7.61 26.02 21.40
CA GLU A 276 -7.24 26.52 20.08
C GLU A 276 -6.09 25.68 19.51
N TRP A 277 -5.09 25.39 20.36
CA TRP A 277 -3.96 24.57 19.96
C TRP A 277 -4.38 23.13 19.66
N ALA A 278 -5.23 22.54 20.50
CA ALA A 278 -5.79 21.21 20.25
C ALA A 278 -6.61 21.16 18.96
N ALA A 279 -7.39 22.20 18.64
CA ALA A 279 -8.17 22.26 17.40
C ALA A 279 -7.30 22.35 16.13
N ARG A 280 -6.09 22.92 16.24
CA ARG A 280 -5.12 22.97 15.12
C ARG A 280 -4.48 21.61 14.84
N LEU A 281 -4.23 20.82 15.90
CA LEU A 281 -3.45 19.59 15.79
C LEU A 281 -4.33 18.34 15.68
N LEU A 282 -5.50 18.32 16.31
CA LEU A 282 -6.38 17.16 16.40
C LEU A 282 -7.58 17.27 15.46
N THR A 283 -7.95 16.15 14.87
CA THR A 283 -9.25 15.96 14.22
C THR A 283 -10.36 15.92 15.28
N PRO A 284 -11.64 16.14 14.89
CA PRO A 284 -12.76 16.03 15.83
C PRO A 284 -12.83 14.68 16.56
N LYS A 285 -12.47 13.58 15.86
CA LYS A 285 -12.46 12.23 16.41
C LYS A 285 -11.36 12.04 17.47
N GLU A 286 -10.15 12.53 17.20
CA GLU A 286 -9.04 12.46 18.15
C GLU A 286 -9.28 13.36 19.36
N ALA A 287 -9.84 14.57 19.16
CA ALA A 287 -10.20 15.46 20.25
C ALA A 287 -11.28 14.83 21.15
N ALA A 288 -12.26 14.11 20.57
CA ALA A 288 -13.24 13.35 21.34
C ALA A 288 -12.59 12.18 22.10
N TYR A 289 -11.65 11.47 21.47
CA TYR A 289 -10.89 10.41 22.12
C TYR A 289 -10.07 10.94 23.31
N LEU A 290 -9.36 12.07 23.12
CA LEU A 290 -8.55 12.71 24.14
C LEU A 290 -9.41 13.12 25.35
N ARG A 291 -10.57 13.75 25.13
CA ARG A 291 -11.52 14.09 26.21
C ARG A 291 -12.06 12.90 26.99
N SER A 292 -12.02 11.70 26.40
CA SER A 292 -12.44 10.46 27.06
C SER A 292 -11.35 9.81 27.92
N ARG A 293 -10.12 10.35 27.91
CA ARG A 293 -9.00 9.80 28.68
C ARG A 293 -9.05 10.28 30.14
N PRO A 294 -8.53 9.47 31.09
CA PRO A 294 -8.27 9.94 32.44
C PRO A 294 -7.37 11.18 32.42
N LEU A 295 -7.55 12.12 33.37
CA LEU A 295 -6.81 13.39 33.39
C LEU A 295 -5.28 13.20 33.37
N GLY A 296 -4.76 12.21 34.09
CA GLY A 296 -3.34 11.87 34.10
C GLY A 296 -2.78 11.30 32.79
N GLU A 297 -3.64 10.94 31.83
CA GLU A 297 -3.24 10.41 30.52
C GLU A 297 -3.35 11.44 29.39
N VAL A 298 -4.01 12.59 29.63
CA VAL A 298 -4.30 13.60 28.60
C VAL A 298 -3.01 14.12 27.98
N PHE A 299 -2.06 14.57 28.80
CA PHE A 299 -0.76 15.10 28.35
C PHE A 299 -0.03 14.13 27.41
N ARG A 300 0.14 12.88 27.84
CA ARG A 300 0.87 11.87 27.09
C ARG A 300 0.12 11.42 25.83
N THR A 301 -1.20 11.28 25.91
CA THR A 301 -2.03 10.91 24.76
C THR A 301 -2.00 11.99 23.69
N PHE A 302 -2.01 13.27 24.08
CA PHE A 302 -1.88 14.38 23.16
C PHE A 302 -0.54 14.31 22.41
N TRP A 303 0.58 14.15 23.11
CA TRP A 303 1.89 14.07 22.49
C TRP A 303 2.06 12.82 21.62
N ARG A 304 1.39 11.71 21.93
CA ARG A 304 1.26 10.55 21.02
C ARG A 304 0.61 10.90 19.69
N PHE A 305 -0.45 11.70 19.70
CA PHE A 305 -1.05 12.19 18.46
C PHE A 305 -0.10 13.12 17.70
N HIS A 306 0.54 14.06 18.40
CA HIS A 306 1.50 14.98 17.77
C HIS A 306 2.64 14.22 17.08
N ALA A 307 3.35 13.37 17.82
CA ALA A 307 4.49 12.62 17.30
C ALA A 307 4.10 11.72 16.11
N ALA A 308 2.95 11.03 16.21
CA ALA A 308 2.43 10.22 15.11
C ALA A 308 2.12 11.03 13.85
N LYS A 309 1.56 12.24 14.01
CA LYS A 309 1.22 13.12 12.87
C LYS A 309 2.46 13.71 12.22
N GLU A 310 3.43 14.12 13.02
CA GLU A 310 4.68 14.67 12.49
C GLU A 310 5.50 13.58 11.78
N ALA A 311 5.65 12.39 12.38
CA ALA A 311 6.27 11.25 11.72
C ALA A 311 5.54 10.88 10.41
N ALA A 312 4.20 10.83 10.42
CA ALA A 312 3.41 10.56 9.21
C ALA A 312 3.56 11.66 8.16
N SER A 313 3.59 12.93 8.56
CA SER A 313 3.79 14.09 7.69
C SER A 313 5.12 13.99 6.94
N LYS A 314 6.21 13.64 7.63
CA LYS A 314 7.53 13.42 7.01
C LYS A 314 7.51 12.25 6.02
N ALA A 315 6.90 11.12 6.38
CA ALA A 315 6.76 9.98 5.48
C ALA A 315 5.92 10.32 4.23
N LEU A 316 4.87 11.14 4.37
CA LEU A 316 4.05 11.63 3.25
C LEU A 316 4.82 12.62 2.37
N ALA A 317 5.65 13.49 2.95
CA ALA A 317 6.47 14.44 2.21
C ALA A 317 7.45 13.72 1.27
N GLN A 318 8.02 12.59 1.70
CA GLN A 318 8.85 11.73 0.84
C GLN A 318 8.09 11.17 -0.37
N ALA A 319 6.77 11.03 -0.28
CA ALA A 319 5.91 10.64 -1.38
C ALA A 319 5.39 11.84 -2.22
N GLY A 320 5.91 13.04 -2.00
CA GLY A 320 5.50 14.28 -2.66
C GLY A 320 4.22 14.91 -2.09
N ILE A 321 3.77 14.47 -0.91
CA ILE A 321 2.56 15.00 -0.25
C ILE A 321 2.99 15.91 0.89
N LYS A 322 3.02 17.22 0.63
CA LYS A 322 3.33 18.22 1.65
C LYS A 322 2.12 18.49 2.54
N VAL A 323 2.27 18.28 3.84
CA VAL A 323 1.31 18.71 4.86
C VAL A 323 1.77 20.09 5.34
N LEU A 324 0.92 21.11 5.14
CA LEU A 324 1.29 22.48 5.48
C LEU A 324 1.42 22.67 7.00
N PRO A 325 2.25 23.61 7.47
CA PRO A 325 2.31 23.97 8.88
C PRO A 325 0.92 24.27 9.45
N GLY A 326 0.57 23.66 10.59
CA GLY A 326 -0.77 23.74 11.19
C GLY A 326 -1.85 22.91 10.48
N GLY A 327 -1.48 22.13 9.45
CA GLY A 327 -2.37 21.26 8.67
C GLY A 327 -2.52 19.84 9.22
N PHE A 328 -2.12 19.58 10.47
CA PHE A 328 -2.17 18.24 11.08
C PHE A 328 -3.57 17.68 11.22
N SER A 329 -4.61 18.53 11.23
CA SER A 329 -6.01 18.11 11.15
C SER A 329 -6.36 17.38 9.83
N THR A 330 -5.49 17.44 8.81
CA THR A 330 -5.63 16.65 7.58
C THR A 330 -5.11 15.21 7.72
N ILE A 331 -4.42 14.89 8.82
CA ILE A 331 -3.98 13.54 9.16
C ILE A 331 -4.85 13.04 10.32
N GLU A 332 -5.57 11.94 10.13
CA GLU A 332 -6.28 11.24 11.22
C GLU A 332 -5.43 10.07 11.70
N VAL A 333 -5.12 10.03 12.98
CA VAL A 333 -4.37 8.97 13.66
C VAL A 333 -5.32 8.09 14.45
N ASP A 334 -5.12 6.79 14.30
CA ASP A 334 -5.70 5.77 15.15
C ASP A 334 -4.57 5.11 15.96
N LEU A 335 -4.46 5.51 17.22
CA LEU A 335 -3.44 4.99 18.15
C LEU A 335 -3.62 3.50 18.46
N PHE A 336 -4.84 2.96 18.32
CA PHE A 336 -5.12 1.55 18.57
C PHE A 336 -4.64 0.67 17.41
N THR A 337 -5.01 1.04 16.18
CA THR A 337 -4.56 0.30 14.99
C THR A 337 -3.15 0.69 14.52
N ARG A 338 -2.56 1.71 15.16
CA ARG A 338 -1.23 2.28 14.85
C ARG A 338 -1.11 2.69 13.39
N ARG A 339 -2.08 3.49 12.95
CA ARG A 339 -2.12 4.02 11.58
C ARG A 339 -2.38 5.51 11.60
N ALA A 340 -1.80 6.22 10.66
CA ALA A 340 -2.20 7.58 10.33
C ALA A 340 -2.72 7.61 8.89
N ARG A 341 -3.80 8.35 8.65
CA ARG A 341 -4.44 8.49 7.34
C ARG A 341 -4.46 9.95 6.93
N HIS A 342 -3.86 10.26 5.80
CA HIS A 342 -3.99 11.57 5.18
C HIS A 342 -5.36 11.70 4.51
N LEU A 343 -6.29 12.41 5.14
CA LEU A 343 -7.70 12.50 4.76
C LEU A 343 -7.95 12.89 3.29
N PRO A 344 -7.23 13.87 2.70
CA PRO A 344 -7.43 14.24 1.29
C PRO A 344 -7.10 13.12 0.30
N THR A 345 -6.04 12.35 0.57
CA THR A 345 -5.53 11.31 -0.36
C THR A 345 -5.94 9.90 0.02
N LEU A 346 -6.43 9.70 1.25
CA LEU A 346 -6.71 8.41 1.88
C LEU A 346 -5.50 7.47 2.00
N LEU A 347 -4.28 7.98 1.81
CA LEU A 347 -3.05 7.23 2.07
C LEU A 347 -2.91 6.95 3.55
N GLU A 348 -2.50 5.72 3.87
CA GLU A 348 -2.27 5.27 5.23
C GLU A 348 -0.78 5.02 5.46
N THR A 349 -0.21 5.59 6.52
CA THR A 349 1.08 5.20 7.07
C THR A 349 0.88 4.23 8.23
N ARG A 350 1.81 3.29 8.39
CA ARG A 350 1.94 2.46 9.59
C ARG A 350 2.77 3.21 10.61
N LEU A 351 2.45 3.06 11.89
CA LEU A 351 3.14 3.72 12.99
C LEU A 351 3.75 2.69 13.95
N LEU A 352 4.88 3.04 14.55
CA LEU A 352 5.49 2.32 15.66
C LEU A 352 6.00 3.33 16.69
N PHE A 353 5.55 3.21 17.93
CA PHE A 353 6.13 3.93 19.06
C PHE A 353 7.27 3.07 19.62
N THR A 354 8.49 3.57 19.55
CA THR A 354 9.71 2.81 19.92
C THR A 354 10.19 3.16 21.31
N ASP A 355 10.01 4.42 21.68
CA ASP A 355 10.27 4.96 22.99
C ASP A 355 8.99 5.64 23.44
N ASP A 356 8.49 5.21 24.59
CA ASP A 356 7.28 5.74 25.19
C ASP A 356 7.47 5.54 26.69
N ASP A 357 8.29 6.40 27.29
CA ASP A 357 8.65 6.40 28.71
C ASP A 357 8.24 7.73 29.38
N GLU A 358 8.71 8.01 30.60
CA GLU A 358 8.36 9.24 31.33
C GLU A 358 9.07 10.48 30.79
N ASP A 359 10.23 10.32 30.17
CA ASP A 359 11.08 11.40 29.69
C ASP A 359 10.85 11.73 28.22
N LYS A 360 10.58 10.71 27.40
CA LYS A 360 10.49 10.87 25.95
C LYS A 360 9.44 10.00 25.30
N LEU A 361 9.04 10.46 24.12
CA LEU A 361 8.18 9.75 23.20
C LEU A 361 8.80 9.82 21.80
N HIS A 362 9.01 8.68 21.16
CA HIS A 362 9.48 8.59 19.78
C HIS A 362 8.54 7.73 18.94
N CYS A 363 8.15 8.25 17.78
CA CYS A 363 7.28 7.59 16.81
C CYS A 363 7.97 7.49 15.46
N VAL A 364 7.93 6.32 14.85
CA VAL A 364 8.36 6.07 13.48
C VAL A 364 7.14 5.77 12.61
N ALA A 365 7.10 6.34 11.42
CA ALA A 365 6.08 6.10 10.41
C ALA A 365 6.69 5.47 9.16
N CYS A 366 5.95 4.55 8.53
CA CYS A 366 6.29 3.99 7.23
C CYS A 366 5.07 4.08 6.29
N LEU A 367 5.27 4.69 5.12
CA LEU A 367 4.27 4.67 4.05
C LEU A 367 4.49 3.45 3.14
N ARG A 368 5.67 3.26 2.59
CA ARG A 368 5.97 2.23 1.58
C ARG A 368 7.46 1.89 1.57
N GLY A 369 7.79 0.81 0.87
CA GLY A 369 9.17 0.35 0.68
C GLY A 369 9.57 -0.77 1.63
N GLY A 370 8.90 -0.88 2.79
CA GLY A 370 9.21 -1.92 3.77
C GLY A 370 8.23 -2.01 4.93
N ALA A 371 8.58 -2.81 5.92
CA ALA A 371 7.83 -3.05 7.14
C ALA A 371 8.49 -2.38 8.36
N LEU A 372 7.67 -1.90 9.29
CA LEU A 372 8.11 -1.59 10.64
C LEU A 372 8.24 -2.91 11.39
N GLY A 373 9.45 -3.20 11.88
CA GLY A 373 9.75 -4.41 12.62
C GLY A 373 9.34 -4.32 14.09
N ASP A 374 9.52 -5.43 14.77
CA ASP A 374 9.47 -5.52 16.24
C ASP A 374 10.67 -6.33 16.76
N ALA A 375 10.69 -6.56 18.08
CA ALA A 375 11.78 -7.30 18.72
C ALA A 375 11.93 -8.76 18.23
N GLN A 376 10.90 -9.33 17.59
CA GLN A 376 10.90 -10.70 17.10
C GLN A 376 11.11 -10.79 15.58
N ASN A 377 10.66 -9.77 14.84
CA ASN A 377 10.73 -9.69 13.39
C ASN A 377 11.38 -8.35 13.01
N PRO A 378 12.70 -8.33 12.73
CA PRO A 378 13.35 -7.10 12.27
C PRO A 378 12.66 -6.60 11.00
N GLY A 379 12.42 -5.30 10.96
CA GLY A 379 11.82 -4.63 9.81
C GLY A 379 12.88 -3.96 8.95
N ASP A 380 12.42 -3.36 7.86
CA ASP A 380 13.29 -2.66 6.91
C ASP A 380 13.63 -1.24 7.36
N VAL A 381 12.86 -0.71 8.34
CA VAL A 381 13.08 0.60 8.93
C VAL A 381 13.87 0.46 10.23
N LEU A 382 15.05 1.06 10.25
CA LEU A 382 15.90 1.23 11.41
C LEU A 382 15.68 2.63 12.01
N TRP A 383 15.92 2.78 13.30
CA TRP A 383 15.81 4.05 13.99
C TRP A 383 16.81 4.13 15.14
N LYS A 384 17.11 5.35 15.57
CA LYS A 384 17.99 5.63 16.72
C LYS A 384 17.52 6.92 17.40
N VAL A 385 17.42 6.87 18.72
CA VAL A 385 17.20 8.05 19.59
C VAL A 385 18.44 8.24 20.44
N VAL A 386 18.95 9.47 20.52
CA VAL A 386 20.13 9.83 21.31
C VAL A 386 19.85 11.07 22.15
N GLU A 387 20.51 11.16 23.30
CA GLU A 387 20.57 12.41 24.06
C GLU A 387 21.55 13.37 23.40
N VAL A 388 21.16 14.64 23.35
CA VAL A 388 21.97 15.73 22.80
C VAL A 388 22.93 16.21 23.89
N PRO A 389 24.26 16.15 23.64
CA PRO A 389 25.22 16.64 24.61
C PRO A 389 25.03 18.15 24.92
N PRO A 390 25.33 18.60 26.15
CA PRO A 390 25.19 20.00 26.50
C PRO A 390 26.03 20.92 25.60
N GLY A 391 25.39 21.90 24.95
CA GLY A 391 26.04 22.88 24.08
C GLY A 391 26.17 22.45 22.61
N GLU A 392 25.75 21.23 22.26
CA GLU A 392 25.70 20.77 20.88
C GLU A 392 24.36 21.09 20.20
N SER A 393 24.36 21.11 18.87
CA SER A 393 23.16 21.33 18.06
C SER A 393 22.34 20.04 17.94
N PRO A 394 21.08 19.98 18.41
CA PRO A 394 20.25 18.78 18.28
C PRO A 394 20.10 18.29 16.84
N SER A 395 20.08 19.21 15.88
CA SER A 395 19.98 18.88 14.45
C SER A 395 21.26 18.23 13.91
N GLU A 396 22.43 18.69 14.33
CA GLU A 396 23.71 18.10 13.95
C GLU A 396 23.87 16.72 14.59
N THR A 397 23.52 16.58 15.87
CA THR A 397 23.51 15.30 16.59
C THR A 397 22.59 14.28 15.90
N ALA A 398 21.38 14.67 15.48
CA ALA A 398 20.47 13.79 14.75
C ALA A 398 21.07 13.32 13.41
N ARG A 399 21.72 14.23 12.68
CA ARG A 399 22.38 13.91 11.40
C ARG A 399 23.55 12.95 11.62
N GLU A 400 24.45 13.21 12.55
CA GLU A 400 25.58 12.33 12.84
C GLU A 400 25.11 10.93 13.27
N ALA A 401 24.16 10.86 14.20
CA ALA A 401 23.56 9.61 14.65
C ALA A 401 22.94 8.80 13.50
N CYS A 402 22.31 9.48 12.53
CA CYS A 402 21.74 8.86 11.35
C CYS A 402 22.82 8.29 10.41
N LEU A 403 23.89 9.03 10.13
CA LEU A 403 24.98 8.54 9.27
C LEU A 403 25.70 7.34 9.89
N GLU A 404 25.89 7.35 11.21
CA GLU A 404 26.43 6.21 11.96
C GLU A 404 25.50 4.99 11.88
N LEU A 405 24.19 5.20 12.09
CA LEU A 405 23.19 4.12 11.99
C LEU A 405 23.24 3.47 10.61
N ILE A 406 23.28 4.28 9.55
CA ILE A 406 23.39 3.78 8.18
C ILE A 406 24.69 2.99 7.98
N ALA A 407 25.84 3.54 8.36
CA ALA A 407 27.13 2.87 8.18
C ALA A 407 27.22 1.54 8.93
N SER A 408 26.71 1.49 10.16
CA SER A 408 26.68 0.25 10.98
C SER A 408 25.68 -0.80 10.51
N SER A 409 24.69 -0.41 9.70
CA SER A 409 23.69 -1.34 9.15
C SER A 409 24.14 -2.07 7.89
N SER A 410 25.29 -1.72 7.31
CA SER A 410 25.74 -2.25 6.02
C SER A 410 27.24 -2.47 6.00
N ASP A 411 27.66 -3.71 5.74
CA ASP A 411 29.07 -4.08 5.58
C ASP A 411 29.73 -3.34 4.39
N ASP A 412 28.93 -2.88 3.42
CA ASP A 412 29.42 -2.14 2.26
C ASP A 412 29.78 -0.69 2.58
N ILE A 413 29.45 -0.17 3.77
CA ILE A 413 29.70 1.21 4.18
C ILE A 413 30.69 1.21 5.34
N PRO A 414 32.01 1.33 5.07
CA PRO A 414 33.04 1.13 6.08
C PRO A 414 33.00 2.18 7.22
N SER A 415 32.46 3.37 6.96
CA SER A 415 32.27 4.41 7.96
C SER A 415 31.25 5.48 7.52
N SER A 416 30.68 6.20 8.49
CA SER A 416 29.80 7.35 8.27
C SER A 416 30.48 8.49 7.51
N ALA A 417 31.81 8.59 7.57
CA ALA A 417 32.60 9.58 6.83
C ALA A 417 32.49 9.44 5.29
N CYS A 418 31.99 8.31 4.79
CA CYS A 418 31.71 8.11 3.36
C CYS A 418 30.34 8.65 2.92
N LEU A 419 29.57 9.20 3.87
CA LEU A 419 28.21 9.67 3.69
C LEU A 419 28.13 11.15 4.06
N CYS A 420 27.18 11.86 3.44
CA CYS A 420 26.79 13.20 3.89
C CYS A 420 25.31 13.45 3.61
N PHE A 421 24.74 14.45 4.28
CA PHE A 421 23.39 14.89 4.00
C PHE A 421 23.34 15.92 2.87
N THR A 422 22.24 15.91 2.13
CA THR A 422 21.77 17.00 1.28
C THR A 422 20.26 17.13 1.45
N GLU A 423 19.68 18.23 1.00
CA GLU A 423 18.23 18.41 0.96
C GLU A 423 17.78 18.56 -0.49
N ILE A 424 16.69 17.88 -0.85
CA ILE A 424 16.02 18.00 -2.15
C ILE A 424 14.53 18.21 -1.87
N ASP A 425 14.00 19.35 -2.28
CA ASP A 425 12.60 19.76 -2.05
C ASP A 425 12.18 19.78 -0.56
N ASP A 426 13.10 20.20 0.32
CA ASP A 426 12.98 20.21 1.79
C ASP A 426 12.97 18.81 2.42
N ILE A 427 13.41 17.78 1.69
CA ILE A 427 13.44 16.41 2.16
C ILE A 427 14.90 15.98 2.32
N PRO A 428 15.31 15.48 3.50
CA PRO A 428 16.67 15.02 3.72
C PRO A 428 16.98 13.80 2.83
N ARG A 429 18.19 13.82 2.29
CA ARG A 429 18.76 12.76 1.44
C ARG A 429 20.18 12.48 1.89
N VAL A 430 20.58 11.22 1.78
CA VAL A 430 21.96 10.82 2.01
C VAL A 430 22.67 10.68 0.68
N VAL A 431 23.86 11.24 0.60
CA VAL A 431 24.75 11.18 -0.57
C VAL A 431 25.90 10.24 -0.24
N ARG A 432 26.18 9.31 -1.15
CA ARG A 432 27.32 8.40 -1.10
C ARG A 432 28.06 8.49 -2.43
N HIS A 433 29.37 8.72 -2.39
CA HIS A 433 30.21 8.91 -3.59
C HIS A 433 29.63 9.95 -4.59
N GLY A 434 29.10 11.06 -4.07
CA GLY A 434 28.51 12.14 -4.87
C GLY A 434 27.15 11.83 -5.50
N LYS A 435 26.52 10.70 -5.17
CA LYS A 435 25.17 10.34 -5.64
C LYS A 435 24.19 10.27 -4.48
N ALA A 436 23.04 10.93 -4.63
CA ALA A 436 21.92 10.77 -3.71
C ALA A 436 21.43 9.31 -3.75
N GLN A 437 21.20 8.74 -2.58
CA GLN A 437 20.69 7.39 -2.42
C GLN A 437 19.15 7.42 -2.35
N ASP A 438 18.49 6.38 -2.86
CA ASP A 438 17.04 6.18 -2.72
C ASP A 438 16.70 5.56 -1.35
N TRP A 439 17.23 6.18 -0.30
CA TRP A 439 17.02 5.78 1.08
C TRP A 439 15.98 6.69 1.72
N GLY A 440 14.99 6.08 2.38
CA GLY A 440 14.04 6.82 3.19
C GLY A 440 14.73 7.27 4.47
N VAL A 441 14.98 8.57 4.63
CA VAL A 441 15.64 9.11 5.83
C VAL A 441 14.80 10.22 6.43
N SER A 442 14.66 10.20 7.74
CA SER A 442 14.01 11.25 8.50
C SER A 442 14.82 11.57 9.74
N ILE A 443 14.84 12.84 10.12
CA ILE A 443 15.51 13.36 11.31
C ILE A 443 14.51 14.18 12.12
N SER A 444 14.63 14.10 13.44
CA SER A 444 13.80 14.84 14.38
C SER A 444 14.59 15.20 15.63
N HIS A 445 14.17 16.24 16.34
CA HIS A 445 14.76 16.59 17.63
C HIS A 445 13.76 17.35 18.50
N SER A 446 13.87 17.20 19.81
CA SER A 446 13.05 17.92 20.79
C SER A 446 13.81 17.99 22.10
N GLY A 447 14.05 19.22 22.60
CA GLY A 447 14.74 19.45 23.86
C GLY A 447 16.08 18.70 23.96
N ARG A 448 16.14 17.76 24.89
CA ARG A 448 17.33 16.92 25.19
C ARG A 448 17.56 15.79 24.20
N TYR A 449 16.65 15.52 23.27
CA TYR A 449 16.70 14.33 22.42
C TYR A 449 16.78 14.68 20.93
N ALA A 450 17.56 13.87 20.23
CA ALA A 450 17.63 13.81 18.78
C ALA A 450 17.26 12.41 18.33
N ALA A 451 16.56 12.29 17.20
CA ALA A 451 16.19 11.00 16.65
C ALA A 451 16.31 11.00 15.12
N CYS A 452 16.43 9.78 14.60
CA CYS A 452 16.43 9.54 13.17
C CYS A 452 15.78 8.20 12.84
N SER A 453 15.23 8.10 11.63
CA SER A 453 14.85 6.83 11.02
C SER A 453 15.46 6.70 9.62
N PHE A 454 15.74 5.46 9.25
CA PHE A 454 16.37 5.09 8.00
C PHE A 454 15.73 3.80 7.48
N MET A 455 15.39 3.75 6.19
CA MET A 455 14.86 2.56 5.54
C MET A 455 15.84 2.07 4.47
N VAL A 456 16.28 0.83 4.60
CA VAL A 456 17.18 0.17 3.64
C VAL A 456 16.39 -0.17 2.37
N SER A 457 17.04 -0.03 1.20
CA SER A 457 16.45 -0.37 -0.11
C SER A 457 16.45 -1.86 -0.41
#